data_AF-A0A1V4TVY4-F1
#
_entry.id   AF-A0A1V4TVY4-F1
#
_cell.length_a   1.000
_cell.length_b   1.000
_cell.length_c   1.000
_cell.angle_alpha   90.00
_cell.angle_beta   90.00
_cell.angle_gamma   90.00
#
_symmetry.space_group_name_H-M   'P 1'
#
loop_
_entity.id
_entity.type
_entity.pdbx_description
1 polymer ?
#
loop_
_entity_poly.entity_id
_entity_poly.type
_entity_poly.pdbx_seq_one_letter_code
_entity_poly.pdbx_strand_id
1 'polypeptide(L)' 'MDIEKEKCQFCGRPAKNFQFCAFICERDECAERAMQERGGPAGHIKAKREAQERERASKE' A
#
# COMPACT_ATOMS: atom_id res chain seq x y z
N MET A 1 13.23 8.15 14.04
CA MET A 1 13.00 8.67 12.68
C MET A 1 12.17 9.93 12.78
N ASP A 2 12.65 11.06 12.27
CA ASP A 2 11.85 12.27 12.07
C ASP A 2 11.02 12.12 10.79
N ILE A 3 9.80 11.58 10.90
CA ILE A 3 8.93 11.31 9.74
C ILE A 3 8.55 12.62 9.04
N GLU A 4 8.44 13.73 9.79
CA GLU A 4 8.01 15.02 9.26
C GLU A 4 9.01 15.70 8.31
N LYS A 5 10.27 15.24 8.29
CA LYS A 5 11.29 15.70 7.33
C LYS A 5 11.21 14.96 6.00
N GLU A 6 10.58 13.79 5.99
CA GLU A 6 10.42 12.97 4.80
C GLU A 6 9.22 13.43 3.98
N LYS A 7 9.25 13.11 2.69
CA LYS A 7 8.14 13.39 1.76
C LYS A 7 7.35 12.13 1.48
N CYS A 8 6.04 12.29 1.34
CA CYS A 8 5.13 11.25 0.88
C CYS A 8 5.61 10.75 -0.49
N GLN A 9 5.84 9.45 -0.60
CA GLN A 9 6.34 8.82 -1.84
C GLN A 9 5.34 8.93 -3.00
N PHE A 10 4.05 9.16 -2.72
CA PHE A 10 2.98 9.20 -3.73
C PHE A 10 2.60 10.60 -4.20
N CYS A 11 2.65 11.61 -3.32
CA CYS A 11 2.21 12.97 -3.65
C CYS A 11 3.20 14.08 -3.31
N GLY A 12 4.36 13.77 -2.72
CA GLY A 12 5.43 14.74 -2.45
C GLY A 12 5.21 15.70 -1.27
N ARG A 13 4.02 15.65 -0.63
CA ARG A 13 3.73 16.38 0.62
C ARG A 13 4.58 15.91 1.79
N PRO A 14 4.68 16.68 2.90
CA PRO A 14 5.32 16.19 4.12
C PRO A 14 4.69 14.88 4.58
N ALA A 15 5.51 13.88 4.87
CA ALA A 15 5.06 12.62 5.41
C ALA A 15 4.63 12.83 6.87
N LYS A 16 3.55 12.16 7.24
CA LYS A 16 3.01 12.17 8.61
C LYS A 16 3.08 10.78 9.23
N ASN A 17 3.01 9.75 8.40
CA ASN A 17 3.01 8.36 8.81
C ASN A 17 4.06 7.56 8.04
N PHE A 18 4.64 6.55 8.69
CA PHE A 18 5.42 5.50 8.03
C PHE A 18 4.63 4.19 8.13
N GLN A 19 3.95 3.82 7.04
CA GLN A 19 3.09 2.63 6.98
C GLN A 19 3.36 1.89 5.67
N PHE A 20 3.12 0.57 5.67
CA PHE A 20 3.38 -0.27 4.50
C PHE A 20 4.81 -0.10 3.95
N CYS A 21 5.81 0.05 4.82
CA CYS A 21 7.20 0.31 4.44
C CYS A 21 7.41 1.56 3.56
N ALA A 22 6.46 2.51 3.57
CA ALA A 22 6.47 3.73 2.78
C ALA A 22 6.22 4.95 3.66
N PHE A 23 6.87 6.07 3.35
CA PHE A 23 6.53 7.37 3.93
C PHE A 23 5.30 7.91 3.21
N ILE A 24 4.22 8.14 3.96
CA ILE A 24 2.94 8.61 3.44
C ILE A 24 2.43 9.83 4.21
N CYS A 25 1.69 10.69 3.51
CA CYS A 25 0.92 11.76 4.15
C CYS A 25 -0.38 11.21 4.75
N GLU A 26 -1.18 12.10 5.34
CA GLU A 26 -2.47 11.80 5.97
C GLU A 26 -3.62 11.50 4.99
N ARG A 27 -3.37 11.51 3.68
CA ARG A 27 -4.41 11.26 2.68
C ARG A 27 -4.64 9.76 2.48
N ASP A 28 -5.91 9.36 2.54
CA ASP A 28 -6.34 7.98 2.29
C ASP A 28 -5.86 7.45 0.93
N GLU A 29 -5.92 8.27 -0.13
CA GLU A 29 -5.42 7.89 -1.46
C GLU A 29 -3.94 7.43 -1.45
N CYS A 30 -3.10 8.05 -0.61
CA CYS A 30 -1.69 7.68 -0.51
C CYS A 30 -1.50 6.42 0.34
N ALA A 31 -2.33 6.24 1.37
CA ALA A 31 -2.34 5.03 2.19
C ALA A 31 -2.83 3.81 1.38
N GLU A 32 -3.87 3.97 0.57
CA GLU A 32 -4.40 2.92 -0.31
C GLU A 32 -3.39 2.54 -1.39
N ARG A 33 -2.70 3.51 -1.99
CA ARG A 33 -1.63 3.25 -2.97
C ARG A 33 -0.45 2.53 -2.32
N ALA A 34 -0.01 2.95 -1.14
CA ALA A 34 1.03 2.25 -0.38
C ALA A 34 0.63 0.81 -0.03
N MET A 35 -0.63 0.62 0.37
CA MET A 35 -1.17 -0.70 0.64
C MET A 35 -1.20 -1.57 -0.63
N GLN A 36 -1.68 -1.05 -1.76
CA GLN A 36 -1.73 -1.79 -3.03
C GLN A 36 -0.33 -2.13 -3.56
N GLU A 37 0.60 -1.18 -3.50
CA GLU A 37 1.99 -1.35 -3.95
C GLU A 37 2.68 -2.44 -3.14
N ARG A 38 2.50 -2.44 -1.81
CA ARG A 38 3.02 -3.48 -0.93
C ARG A 38 2.29 -4.81 -1.06
N GLY A 39 1.03 -4.79 -1.51
CA GLY A 39 0.20 -5.98 -1.68
C GLY A 39 -0.69 -6.34 -0.49
N GLY A 40 -1.19 -5.33 0.24
CA GLY A 40 -2.12 -5.45 1.36
C GLY A 40 -1.50 -5.08 2.72
N PRO A 41 -2.29 -5.13 3.81
CA PRO A 41 -1.88 -4.74 5.17
C PRO A 41 -0.67 -5.47 5.74
N ALA A 42 -0.20 -6.54 5.10
CA ALA A 42 1.08 -7.18 5.39
C ALA A 42 1.84 -7.65 4.13
N GLY A 43 1.47 -7.18 2.93
CA GLY A 43 1.98 -7.72 1.66
C GLY A 43 1.48 -9.12 1.29
N HIS A 44 0.59 -9.70 2.09
CA HIS A 44 0.06 -11.07 1.89
C HIS A 44 -1.31 -11.13 1.19
N ILE A 45 -1.96 -10.01 0.89
CA ILE A 45 -3.30 -10.02 0.27
C ILE A 45 -3.21 -10.13 -1.25
N LYS A 46 -2.21 -9.51 -1.89
CA LYS A 46 -2.09 -9.53 -3.36
C LYS A 46 -1.95 -10.95 -3.90
N ALA A 47 -1.03 -11.73 -3.32
CA ALA A 47 -0.86 -13.15 -3.65
C ALA A 47 -2.13 -13.98 -3.40
N LYS A 48 -2.83 -13.74 -2.28
CA LYS A 48 -4.06 -14.47 -1.93
C LYS A 48 -5.25 -14.08 -2.82
N ARG A 49 -5.31 -12.83 -3.30
CA ARG A 49 -6.36 -12.34 -4.20
C ARG A 49 -6.12 -12.85 -5.62
N GLU A 50 -4.91 -12.74 -6.13
CA GLU A 50 -4.54 -13.30 -7.45
C GLU A 50 -4.71 -14.82 -7.49
N ALA A 51 -4.38 -15.53 -6.41
CA ALA A 51 -4.63 -16.97 -6.31
C ALA A 51 -6.14 -17.30 -6.33
N GLN A 52 -6.97 -16.56 -5.60
CA GLN A 52 -8.43 -16.74 -5.61
C GLN A 52 -9.06 -16.38 -6.96
N GLU A 53 -8.56 -15.35 -7.63
CA GLU A 53 -9.05 -14.91 -8.95
C GLU A 53 -8.71 -15.95 -10.04
N ARG A 54 -7.48 -16.50 -10.01
CA ARG A 54 -7.10 -17.65 -10.86
C ARG A 54 -7.96 -18.89 -10.59
N GLU A 55 -8.26 -19.19 -9.32
CA GLU A 55 -9.08 -20.35 -8.98
C GLU A 55 -10.54 -20.19 -9.45
N ARG A 56 -11.08 -18.96 -9.40
CA ARG A 56 -12.42 -18.65 -9.97
C ARG A 56 -12.43 -18.75 -11.49
N ALA A 57 -11.45 -18.16 -12.17
CA ALA A 57 -11.36 -18.18 -13.63
C ALA A 57 -11.15 -19.60 -14.21
N SER A 58 -10.60 -20.53 -13.42
CA SER A 58 -10.44 -21.94 -13.84
C SER A 58 -11.70 -22.80 -13.63
N LYS A 59 -12.73 -22.27 -12.98
CA LYS A 59 -14.00 -22.96 -12.71
C LYS A 59 -15.16 -22.49 -13.60
N GLU A 60 -14.93 -21.55 -14.51
CA GLU A 60 -15.88 -21.10 -15.55
C GLU A 60 -15.60 -21.76 -16.91
#